data_AF-A0A8X8GQ92-F1
#
_entry.id   AF-A0A8X8GQ92-F1
#
_cell.length_a   1.000
_cell.length_b   1.000
_cell.length_c   1.000
_cell.angle_alpha   90.00
_cell.angle_beta   90.00
_cell.angle_gamma   90.00
#
_symmetry.space_group_name_H-M   'P 1'
#
loop_
_entity.id
_entity.type
_entity.pdbx_description
1 polymer ?
#
loop_
_entity_poly.entity_id
_entity_poly.type
_entity_poly.pdbx_seq_one_letter_code
_entity_poly.pdbx_strand_id
1 'polypeptide(L)'
;MDINNFKNFSIFNEKSIKSMQSTGKKFKELAEQVKRAGEKSLKVNKVLIDFEYPPFDHFNLFMILDLIEILPLENPDDINEEYFNNMILEYFDHEHLDYLKDDIDNYNLSKDDRKIFKNILLGYKNEQYDLIIPTLLSRIEGLVYKNIGFEGKSTYGNFNKIIDEVINNYKLKHSIYDDSEFIKIKEYYKEGLKRQFTFNDPDNEKINRHAIMHGHSSQYGTKINSVKLLLHFEYLHYCLLELSEQEKNRIKQLL
;
A
#
# COMPACT_ATOMS: atom_id res chain seq x y z
N MET A 1 57.33 -19.48 -36.49
CA MET A 1 55.93 -19.56 -36.04
C MET A 1 55.88 -20.62 -34.97
N ASP A 2 55.98 -20.21 -33.70
CA ASP A 2 56.04 -21.10 -32.54
C ASP A 2 54.65 -21.32 -31.95
N ILE A 3 54.23 -22.59 -31.93
CA ILE A 3 52.99 -23.08 -31.32
C ILE A 3 53.26 -23.32 -29.82
N ASN A 4 53.54 -22.26 -29.05
CA ASN A 4 53.82 -22.40 -27.61
C ASN A 4 53.19 -21.34 -26.69
N ASN A 5 52.20 -20.58 -27.17
CA ASN A 5 51.54 -19.54 -26.37
C ASN A 5 50.19 -19.93 -25.73
N PHE A 6 49.95 -21.22 -25.50
CA PHE A 6 48.75 -21.70 -24.77
C PHE A 6 49.12 -22.35 -23.42
N LYS A 7 49.78 -21.61 -22.54
CA LYS A 7 49.84 -21.96 -21.12
C LYS A 7 49.87 -20.68 -20.29
N ASN A 8 48.71 -20.06 -20.08
CA ASN A 8 48.48 -19.09 -18.98
C ASN A 8 46.99 -18.79 -18.76
N PHE A 9 46.12 -19.81 -18.82
CA PHE A 9 44.77 -19.73 -18.25
C PHE A 9 44.70 -20.59 -16.99
N SER A 10 45.29 -20.08 -15.90
CA SER A 10 45.18 -20.65 -14.56
C SER A 10 44.95 -19.51 -13.55
N ILE A 11 44.02 -18.58 -13.86
CA ILE A 11 43.75 -17.39 -13.04
C ILE A 11 42.51 -17.58 -12.14
N PHE A 12 42.11 -18.82 -11.87
CA PHE A 12 41.14 -19.09 -10.81
C PHE A 12 41.77 -20.02 -9.78
N ASN A 13 42.27 -19.45 -8.68
CA ASN A 13 42.67 -20.26 -7.53
C ASN A 13 41.42 -20.88 -6.87
N GLU A 14 41.57 -22.00 -6.16
CA GLU A 14 40.45 -22.71 -5.51
C GLU A 14 39.61 -21.83 -4.57
N LYS A 15 40.22 -20.82 -3.94
CA LYS A 15 39.53 -19.87 -3.06
C LYS A 15 38.58 -18.98 -3.86
N SER A 16 38.98 -18.55 -5.06
CA SER A 16 38.13 -17.79 -5.99
C SER A 16 36.97 -18.65 -6.52
N ILE A 17 37.24 -19.92 -6.85
CA ILE A 17 36.21 -20.87 -7.31
C ILE A 17 35.19 -21.16 -6.20
N LYS A 18 35.66 -21.43 -4.96
CA LYS A 18 34.80 -21.63 -3.78
C LYS A 18 33.99 -20.37 -3.44
N SER A 19 34.59 -19.18 -3.57
CA SER A 19 33.90 -17.90 -3.40
C SER A 19 32.77 -17.73 -4.42
N MET A 20 33.04 -17.99 -5.71
CA MET A 20 32.03 -17.92 -6.77
C MET A 20 30.91 -18.96 -6.58
N GLN A 21 31.25 -20.18 -6.18
CA GLN A 21 30.26 -21.22 -5.86
C GLN A 21 29.39 -20.85 -4.65
N SER A 22 30.00 -20.30 -3.58
CA SER A 22 29.24 -19.84 -2.40
C SER A 22 28.32 -18.66 -2.74
N THR A 23 28.78 -17.76 -3.60
CA THR A 23 28.01 -16.62 -4.08
C THR A 23 26.85 -17.09 -4.95
N GLY A 24 27.09 -18.02 -5.88
CA GLY A 24 26.06 -18.63 -6.72
C GLY A 24 25.02 -19.42 -5.90
N LYS A 25 25.43 -20.06 -4.80
CA LYS A 25 24.51 -20.73 -3.87
C LYS A 25 23.60 -19.71 -3.16
N LYS A 26 24.16 -18.62 -2.64
CA LYS A 26 23.38 -17.52 -2.02
C LYS A 26 22.38 -16.89 -3.00
N PHE A 27 22.77 -16.70 -4.27
CA PHE A 27 21.84 -16.20 -5.29
C PHE A 27 20.71 -17.18 -5.59
N LYS A 28 20.97 -18.50 -5.59
CA LYS A 28 19.92 -19.51 -5.72
C LYS A 28 18.98 -19.50 -4.52
N GLU A 29 19.51 -19.45 -3.30
CA GLU A 29 18.71 -19.37 -2.07
C GLU A 29 17.83 -18.12 -2.08
N LEU A 30 18.37 -16.97 -2.49
CA LEU A 30 17.61 -15.72 -2.66
C LEU A 30 16.52 -15.86 -3.74
N ALA A 31 16.84 -16.44 -4.89
CA ALA A 31 15.86 -16.66 -5.95
C ALA A 31 14.71 -17.59 -5.52
N GLU A 32 15.02 -18.63 -4.75
CA GLU A 32 14.02 -19.53 -4.16
C GLU A 32 13.19 -18.86 -3.06
N GLN A 33 13.78 -17.97 -2.26
CA GLN A 33 13.05 -17.14 -1.30
C GLN A 33 12.11 -16.16 -2.01
N VAL A 34 12.60 -15.44 -3.04
CA VAL A 34 11.78 -14.52 -3.85
C VAL A 34 10.63 -15.27 -4.55
N LYS A 35 10.89 -16.46 -5.09
CA LYS A 35 9.84 -17.27 -5.72
C LYS A 35 8.76 -17.70 -4.72
N ARG A 36 9.17 -18.21 -3.55
CA ARG A 36 8.24 -18.58 -2.47
C ARG A 36 7.52 -17.36 -1.92
N ALA A 37 8.18 -16.21 -1.87
CA ALA A 37 7.60 -14.95 -1.47
C ALA A 37 6.47 -14.57 -2.44
N GLY A 38 6.71 -14.66 -3.76
CA GLY A 38 5.69 -14.41 -4.77
C GLY A 38 4.43 -15.29 -4.61
N GLU A 39 4.58 -16.59 -4.37
CA GLU A 39 3.44 -17.50 -4.18
C GLU A 39 2.67 -17.23 -2.87
N LYS A 40 3.38 -16.88 -1.80
CA LYS A 40 2.77 -16.57 -0.49
C LYS A 40 2.24 -15.15 -0.40
N SER A 41 2.69 -14.26 -1.29
CA SER A 41 2.31 -12.85 -1.30
C SER A 41 0.81 -12.64 -1.47
N LEU A 42 0.14 -13.45 -2.31
CA LEU A 42 -1.32 -13.44 -2.45
C LEU A 42 -2.02 -13.66 -1.09
N LYS A 43 -1.52 -14.60 -0.29
CA LYS A 43 -2.09 -14.88 1.03
C LYS A 43 -1.87 -13.73 2.01
N VAL A 44 -0.74 -13.04 1.93
CA VAL A 44 -0.49 -11.83 2.73
C VAL A 44 -1.42 -10.69 2.31
N ASN A 45 -1.63 -10.49 0.99
CA ASN A 45 -2.60 -9.53 0.46
C ASN A 45 -4.01 -9.82 0.97
N LYS A 46 -4.45 -11.08 0.95
CA LYS A 46 -5.73 -11.47 1.54
C LYS A 46 -5.86 -11.02 3.00
N VAL A 47 -4.86 -11.29 3.84
CA VAL A 47 -4.88 -10.93 5.27
C VAL A 47 -4.91 -9.41 5.47
N LEU A 48 -4.10 -8.66 4.72
CA LEU A 48 -4.11 -7.20 4.76
C LEU A 48 -5.51 -6.65 4.45
N ILE A 49 -6.11 -7.12 3.36
CA ILE A 49 -7.43 -6.66 2.91
C ILE A 49 -8.53 -7.05 3.89
N ASP A 50 -8.48 -8.26 4.44
CA ASP A 50 -9.43 -8.74 5.45
C ASP A 50 -9.35 -7.90 6.74
N PHE A 51 -8.17 -7.35 7.07
CA PHE A 51 -7.97 -6.39 8.17
C PHE A 51 -8.04 -4.93 7.73
N GLU A 52 -8.64 -4.62 6.58
CA GLU A 52 -8.90 -3.26 6.10
C GLU A 52 -7.61 -2.43 5.84
N TYR A 53 -6.50 -3.09 5.48
CA TYR A 53 -5.31 -2.45 4.92
C TYR A 53 -5.35 -2.50 3.39
N PRO A 54 -4.61 -1.61 2.69
CA PRO A 54 -4.39 -1.78 1.26
C PRO A 54 -3.46 -2.98 1.01
N PRO A 55 -3.36 -3.42 -0.25
CA PRO A 55 -2.36 -4.38 -0.71
C PRO A 55 -0.92 -3.97 -0.42
N PHE A 56 -0.02 -4.95 -0.31
CA PHE A 56 1.38 -4.71 0.06
C PHE A 56 2.25 -4.13 -1.07
N ASP A 57 1.74 -3.83 -2.27
CA ASP A 57 2.53 -3.54 -3.48
C ASP A 57 3.69 -2.54 -3.32
N HIS A 58 3.58 -1.62 -2.36
CA HIS A 58 4.58 -0.58 -2.08
C HIS A 58 5.25 -0.75 -0.71
N PHE A 59 5.11 -1.91 -0.10
CA PHE A 59 5.75 -2.26 1.16
C PHE A 59 7.18 -2.71 0.88
N ASN A 60 8.06 -2.53 1.87
CA ASN A 60 9.43 -2.99 1.77
C ASN A 60 9.47 -4.53 1.63
N LEU A 61 10.30 -5.05 0.70
CA LEU A 61 10.47 -6.49 0.49
C LEU A 61 10.78 -7.27 1.78
N PHE A 62 11.58 -6.69 2.68
CA PHE A 62 11.92 -7.32 3.96
C PHE A 62 10.69 -7.49 4.85
N MET A 63 9.81 -6.49 4.90
CA MET A 63 8.55 -6.62 5.64
C MET A 63 7.67 -7.74 5.07
N ILE A 64 7.58 -7.85 3.74
CA ILE A 64 6.81 -8.91 3.09
C ILE A 64 7.39 -10.28 3.47
N LEU A 65 8.72 -10.42 3.48
CA LEU A 65 9.38 -11.65 3.91
C LEU A 65 9.10 -11.97 5.38
N ASP A 66 9.18 -10.99 6.27
CA ASP A 66 8.89 -11.17 7.70
C ASP A 66 7.44 -11.60 7.93
N LEU A 67 6.48 -10.96 7.24
CA LEU A 67 5.07 -11.38 7.28
C LEU A 67 4.89 -12.81 6.77
N ILE A 68 5.59 -13.18 5.71
CA ILE A 68 5.54 -14.52 5.12
C ILE A 68 6.11 -15.61 6.04
N GLU A 69 7.10 -15.27 6.86
CA GLU A 69 7.74 -16.17 7.81
C GLU A 69 6.90 -16.36 9.08
N ILE A 70 6.29 -15.28 9.59
CA ILE A 70 5.63 -15.27 10.89
C ILE A 70 4.16 -15.67 10.78
N LEU A 71 3.49 -15.36 9.66
CA LEU A 71 2.06 -15.64 9.53
C LEU A 71 1.79 -17.12 9.23
N PRO A 72 0.81 -17.74 9.92
CA PRO A 72 0.35 -19.10 9.62
C PRO A 72 -0.51 -19.11 8.35
N LEU A 73 0.10 -18.84 7.20
CA LEU A 73 -0.56 -18.70 5.88
C LEU A 73 -1.22 -20.01 5.36
N GLU A 74 -1.12 -21.11 6.10
CA GLU A 74 -1.90 -22.32 5.81
C GLU A 74 -3.39 -22.10 6.11
N ASN A 75 -3.69 -21.38 7.21
CA ASN A 75 -5.02 -20.94 7.58
C ASN A 75 -5.03 -19.43 7.83
N PRO A 76 -5.07 -18.59 6.78
CA PRO A 76 -5.05 -17.13 6.93
C PRO A 76 -6.19 -16.58 7.80
N ASP A 77 -7.33 -17.28 7.86
CA ASP A 77 -8.50 -16.88 8.65
C ASP A 77 -8.29 -17.06 10.16
N ASP A 78 -7.25 -17.80 10.60
CA ASP A 78 -6.90 -18.00 12.02
C ASP A 78 -5.97 -16.90 12.56
N ILE A 79 -5.57 -15.95 11.72
CA ILE A 79 -4.64 -14.89 12.13
C ILE A 79 -5.36 -13.94 13.09
N ASN A 80 -4.72 -13.68 14.23
CA ASN A 80 -5.22 -12.72 15.21
C ASN A 80 -4.98 -11.28 14.71
N GLU A 81 -6.08 -10.52 14.56
CA GLU A 81 -6.04 -9.14 14.05
C GLU A 81 -5.19 -8.22 14.94
N GLU A 82 -5.29 -8.31 16.27
CA GLU A 82 -4.52 -7.46 17.20
C GLU A 82 -3.02 -7.70 17.07
N TYR A 83 -2.60 -8.96 17.02
CA TYR A 83 -1.20 -9.33 16.79
C TYR A 83 -0.70 -8.81 15.44
N PHE A 84 -1.47 -9.02 14.38
CA PHE A 84 -1.14 -8.51 13.06
C PHE A 84 -0.98 -6.99 13.04
N ASN A 85 -1.93 -6.29 13.66
CA ASN A 85 -1.93 -4.84 13.79
C ASN A 85 -0.69 -4.32 14.50
N ASN A 86 -0.27 -4.96 15.60
CA ASN A 86 0.95 -4.57 16.30
C ASN A 86 2.20 -4.71 15.42
N MET A 87 2.29 -5.77 14.60
CA MET A 87 3.41 -5.93 13.66
C MET A 87 3.43 -4.84 12.59
N ILE A 88 2.27 -4.51 12.00
CA ILE A 88 2.19 -3.44 10.99
C ILE A 88 2.55 -2.08 11.61
N LEU A 89 2.09 -1.81 12.83
CA LEU A 89 2.43 -0.59 13.56
C LEU A 89 3.94 -0.47 13.81
N GLU A 90 4.58 -1.55 14.26
CA GLU A 90 6.03 -1.61 14.51
C GLU A 90 6.81 -1.34 13.22
N TYR A 91 6.49 -2.04 12.13
CA TYR A 91 7.07 -1.76 10.82
C TYR A 91 6.87 -0.30 10.41
N PHE A 92 5.65 0.22 10.55
CA PHE A 92 5.33 1.55 10.08
C PHE A 92 6.15 2.61 10.82
N ASP A 93 6.28 2.49 12.14
CA ASP A 93 7.04 3.42 12.96
C ASP A 93 8.55 3.35 12.68
N HIS A 94 9.10 2.15 12.51
CA HIS A 94 10.54 1.94 12.41
C HIS A 94 11.11 2.11 11.01
N GLU A 95 10.36 1.74 9.99
CA GLU A 95 10.85 1.66 8.61
C GLU A 95 10.06 2.61 7.69
N HIS A 96 8.72 2.55 7.72
CA HIS A 96 7.90 3.18 6.69
C HIS A 96 7.72 4.69 6.88
N LEU A 97 7.68 5.17 8.12
CA LEU A 97 7.41 6.58 8.41
C LEU A 97 8.52 7.48 7.87
N ASP A 98 9.78 7.05 7.96
CA ASP A 98 10.91 7.81 7.40
C ASP A 98 10.94 7.72 5.88
N TYR A 99 10.63 6.56 5.30
CA TYR A 99 10.41 6.42 3.86
C TYR A 99 9.37 7.42 3.36
N LEU A 100 8.20 7.50 4.01
CA LEU A 100 7.14 8.44 3.64
C LEU A 100 7.56 9.91 3.73
N LYS A 101 8.41 10.27 4.71
CA LYS A 101 8.91 11.66 4.85
C LYS A 101 9.82 12.04 3.69
N ASP A 102 10.63 11.10 3.22
CA ASP A 102 11.58 11.32 2.14
C ASP A 102 10.88 11.27 0.77
N ASP A 103 9.95 10.33 0.59
CA ASP A 103 9.31 10.08 -0.70
C ASP A 103 8.17 11.06 -1.01
N ILE A 104 7.64 11.76 0.00
CA ILE A 104 6.62 12.78 -0.20
C ILE A 104 7.04 13.80 -1.26
N ASP A 105 8.33 14.13 -1.36
CA ASP A 105 8.86 15.10 -2.31
C ASP A 105 8.78 14.60 -3.77
N ASN A 106 8.76 13.28 -3.97
CA ASN A 106 8.56 12.62 -5.26
C ASN A 106 7.07 12.52 -5.65
N TYR A 107 6.16 12.64 -4.69
CA TYR A 107 4.74 12.60 -5.02
C TYR A 107 4.38 13.82 -5.89
N ASN A 108 3.62 13.59 -6.95
CA ASN A 108 3.10 14.64 -7.84
C ASN A 108 1.97 15.45 -7.17
N LEU A 109 2.28 16.05 -6.02
CA LEU A 109 1.39 16.89 -5.22
C LEU A 109 1.71 18.37 -5.43
N SER A 110 0.67 19.19 -5.39
CA SER A 110 0.85 20.65 -5.32
C SER A 110 1.60 21.05 -4.04
N LYS A 111 2.19 22.26 -4.03
CA LYS A 111 2.91 22.78 -2.86
C LYS A 111 2.06 22.78 -1.58
N ASP A 112 0.79 23.16 -1.70
CA ASP A 112 -0.13 23.21 -0.56
C ASP A 112 -0.52 21.80 -0.08
N ASP A 113 -0.78 20.89 -1.02
CA ASP A 113 -1.11 19.49 -0.69
C ASP A 113 0.07 18.80 0.00
N ARG A 114 1.29 19.05 -0.47
CA ARG A 114 2.53 18.58 0.14
C ARG A 114 2.73 19.14 1.54
N LYS A 115 2.44 20.43 1.76
CA LYS A 115 2.49 21.05 3.10
C LYS A 115 1.49 20.39 4.05
N ILE A 116 0.26 20.14 3.61
CA ILE A 116 -0.76 19.45 4.42
C ILE A 116 -0.27 18.05 4.78
N PHE A 117 0.31 17.32 3.84
CA PHE A 117 0.80 15.97 4.12
C PHE A 117 2.02 15.96 5.04
N LYS A 118 2.95 16.92 4.95
CA LYS A 118 4.01 17.11 5.97
C LYS A 118 3.41 17.37 7.37
N ASN A 119 2.32 18.14 7.45
CA ASN A 119 1.60 18.33 8.72
C ASN A 119 0.91 17.05 9.22
N ILE A 120 0.40 16.20 8.32
CA ILE A 120 -0.15 14.88 8.67
C ILE A 120 0.94 14.02 9.32
N LEU A 121 2.13 13.92 8.71
CA LEU A 121 3.24 13.12 9.26
C LEU A 121 3.72 13.67 10.62
N LEU A 122 3.75 15.00 10.78
CA LEU A 122 4.05 15.62 12.07
C LEU A 122 2.96 15.33 13.11
N GLY A 123 1.69 15.39 12.71
CA GLY A 123 0.55 15.06 13.57
C GLY A 123 0.58 13.60 14.02
N TYR A 124 0.90 12.67 13.10
CA TYR A 124 1.08 11.25 13.41
C TYR A 124 2.14 11.05 14.50
N LYS A 125 3.32 11.68 14.34
CA LYS A 125 4.43 11.60 15.30
C LYS A 125 4.07 12.17 16.68
N ASN A 126 3.18 13.16 16.73
CA ASN A 126 2.70 13.77 17.97
C ASN A 126 1.40 13.13 18.48
N GLU A 127 1.01 11.95 17.97
CA GLU A 127 -0.18 11.22 18.39
C GLU A 127 -1.49 11.98 18.20
N GLN A 128 -1.52 12.95 17.27
CA GLN A 128 -2.68 13.78 16.95
C GLN A 128 -3.63 13.07 15.99
N TYR A 129 -3.99 11.82 16.28
CA TYR A 129 -4.75 10.93 15.41
C TYR A 129 -6.12 11.52 15.04
N ASP A 130 -6.82 12.11 16.00
CA ASP A 130 -8.10 12.80 15.79
C ASP A 130 -8.03 13.95 14.79
N LEU A 131 -6.86 14.59 14.64
CA LEU A 131 -6.66 15.68 13.68
C LEU A 131 -6.28 15.15 12.31
N ILE A 132 -5.41 14.13 12.26
CA ILE A 132 -4.88 13.65 10.99
C ILE A 132 -5.85 12.75 10.24
N ILE A 133 -6.71 12.00 10.93
CA ILE A 133 -7.67 11.08 10.28
C ILE A 133 -8.69 11.85 9.43
N PRO A 134 -9.39 12.89 9.95
CA PRO A 134 -10.29 13.71 9.15
C PRO A 134 -9.56 14.39 7.98
N THR A 135 -8.33 14.84 8.24
CA THR A 135 -7.48 15.46 7.22
C THR A 135 -7.19 14.45 6.11
N LEU A 136 -6.68 13.25 6.43
CA LEU A 136 -6.39 12.17 5.47
C LEU A 136 -7.61 11.78 4.65
N LEU A 137 -8.79 11.61 5.27
CA LEU A 137 -10.03 11.28 4.57
C LEU A 137 -10.39 12.32 3.51
N SER A 138 -10.25 13.62 3.83
CA SER A 138 -10.44 14.70 2.86
C SER A 138 -9.37 14.68 1.75
N ARG A 139 -8.14 14.32 2.11
CA ARG A 139 -7.00 14.29 1.20
C ARG A 139 -7.08 13.15 0.20
N ILE A 140 -7.55 11.97 0.60
CA ILE A 140 -7.78 10.82 -0.28
C ILE A 140 -8.78 11.19 -1.39
N GLU A 141 -9.90 11.82 -1.02
CA GLU A 141 -10.90 12.24 -2.01
C GLU A 141 -10.35 13.30 -2.98
N GLY A 142 -9.65 14.30 -2.45
CA GLY A 142 -8.98 15.32 -3.27
C GLY A 142 -7.90 14.74 -4.19
N LEU A 143 -7.12 13.76 -3.71
CA LEU A 143 -6.08 13.08 -4.48
C LEU A 143 -6.65 12.45 -5.74
N VAL A 144 -7.75 11.70 -5.59
CA VAL A 144 -8.44 11.00 -6.68
C VAL A 144 -8.94 11.99 -7.74
N TYR A 145 -9.72 13.00 -7.34
CA TYR A 145 -10.28 13.96 -8.31
C TYR A 145 -9.22 14.81 -9.01
N LYS A 146 -8.22 15.30 -8.25
CA LYS A 146 -7.17 16.16 -8.81
C LYS A 146 -6.28 15.42 -9.80
N ASN A 147 -5.90 14.17 -9.51
CA ASN A 147 -5.05 13.38 -10.42
C ASN A 147 -5.75 13.02 -11.72
N ILE A 148 -7.05 12.76 -11.65
CA ILE A 148 -7.85 12.57 -12.87
C ILE A 148 -8.07 13.90 -13.59
N GLY A 149 -7.88 15.06 -12.97
CA GLY A 149 -8.20 16.36 -13.56
C GLY A 149 -9.70 16.51 -13.78
N PHE A 150 -10.50 16.04 -12.82
CA PHE A 150 -11.96 16.16 -12.85
C PHE A 150 -12.38 17.60 -12.55
N GLU A 151 -13.26 18.14 -13.38
CA GLU A 151 -13.90 19.44 -13.21
C GLU A 151 -15.41 19.23 -13.02
N GLY A 152 -15.98 19.84 -11.98
CA GLY A 152 -17.41 19.77 -11.70
C GLY A 152 -17.73 19.44 -10.25
N LYS A 153 -19.00 19.12 -9.98
CA LYS A 153 -19.48 18.77 -8.65
C LYS A 153 -19.04 17.35 -8.31
N SER A 154 -18.33 17.17 -7.20
CA SER A 154 -18.05 15.83 -6.67
C SER A 154 -19.36 15.17 -6.21
N THR A 155 -19.55 13.92 -6.62
CA THR A 155 -20.68 13.07 -6.22
C THR A 155 -20.16 11.69 -5.85
N TYR A 156 -20.89 10.96 -5.01
CA TYR A 156 -20.56 9.57 -4.68
C TYR A 156 -20.44 8.71 -5.93
N GLY A 157 -21.37 8.86 -6.88
CA GLY A 157 -21.33 8.12 -8.15
C GLY A 157 -20.04 8.37 -8.93
N ASN A 158 -19.60 9.63 -9.02
CA ASN A 158 -18.38 9.96 -9.75
C ASN A 158 -17.13 9.45 -9.02
N PHE A 159 -17.08 9.56 -7.69
CA PHE A 159 -15.97 8.99 -6.91
C PHE A 159 -15.88 7.48 -7.12
N ASN A 160 -17.00 6.75 -7.01
CA ASN A 160 -17.04 5.30 -7.14
C ASN A 160 -16.59 4.84 -8.54
N LYS A 161 -17.06 5.51 -9.60
CA LYS A 161 -16.60 5.25 -10.97
C LYS A 161 -15.10 5.45 -11.14
N ILE A 162 -14.55 6.54 -10.58
CA ILE A 162 -13.11 6.78 -10.65
C ILE A 162 -12.34 5.67 -9.92
N ILE A 163 -12.75 5.33 -8.70
CA ILE A 163 -12.10 4.26 -7.92
C ILE A 163 -12.11 2.94 -8.69
N ASP A 164 -13.25 2.57 -9.27
CA ASP A 164 -13.37 1.34 -10.07
C ASP A 164 -12.37 1.36 -11.24
N GLU A 165 -12.32 2.44 -12.02
CA GLU A 165 -11.41 2.52 -13.15
C GLU A 165 -9.94 2.58 -12.73
N VAL A 166 -9.58 3.39 -11.73
CA VAL A 166 -8.20 3.52 -11.23
C VAL A 166 -7.66 2.16 -10.80
N ILE A 167 -8.41 1.44 -9.96
CA ILE A 167 -7.98 0.14 -9.43
C ILE A 167 -8.01 -0.94 -10.52
N ASN A 168 -9.00 -0.92 -11.43
CA ASN A 168 -9.03 -1.87 -12.55
C ASN A 168 -7.83 -1.67 -13.50
N ASN A 169 -7.44 -0.44 -13.83
CA ASN A 169 -6.26 -0.20 -14.68
C ASN A 169 -4.96 -0.63 -13.97
N TYR A 170 -4.87 -0.39 -12.66
CA TYR A 170 -3.73 -0.83 -11.86
C TYR A 170 -3.63 -2.36 -11.84
N LYS A 171 -4.74 -3.07 -11.57
CA LYS A 171 -4.83 -4.53 -11.69
C LYS A 171 -4.30 -5.08 -13.01
N LEU A 172 -4.66 -4.46 -14.14
CA LEU A 172 -4.24 -4.96 -15.45
C LEU A 172 -2.72 -4.93 -15.65
N LYS A 173 -2.02 -4.09 -14.87
CA LYS A 173 -0.56 -3.94 -14.89
C LYS A 173 0.14 -4.81 -13.85
N HIS A 174 -0.59 -5.32 -12.86
CA HIS A 174 -0.04 -6.04 -11.70
C HIS A 174 -0.74 -7.38 -11.48
N SER A 175 0.00 -8.49 -11.62
CA SER A 175 -0.54 -9.86 -11.55
C SER A 175 -0.52 -10.50 -10.15
N ILE A 176 -0.43 -9.71 -9.08
CA ILE A 176 -0.20 -10.18 -7.70
C ILE A 176 -1.48 -10.20 -6.83
N TYR A 177 -2.62 -10.44 -7.47
CA TYR A 177 -3.92 -10.27 -6.86
C TYR A 177 -4.95 -11.27 -7.36
N ASP A 178 -5.84 -11.70 -6.47
CA ASP A 178 -7.08 -12.39 -6.85
C ASP A 178 -8.21 -11.40 -7.19
N ASP A 179 -9.11 -11.80 -8.09
CA ASP A 179 -10.28 -11.01 -8.50
C ASP A 179 -11.16 -10.64 -7.30
N SER A 180 -11.28 -11.54 -6.33
CA SER A 180 -12.08 -11.34 -5.12
C SER A 180 -11.48 -10.28 -4.18
N GLU A 181 -10.15 -10.20 -4.10
CA GLU A 181 -9.41 -9.22 -3.30
C GLU A 181 -9.62 -7.80 -3.84
N PHE A 182 -9.59 -7.62 -5.16
CA PHE A 182 -9.89 -6.33 -5.79
C PHE A 182 -11.30 -5.82 -5.51
N ILE A 183 -12.27 -6.72 -5.45
CA ILE A 183 -13.65 -6.34 -5.12
C ILE A 183 -13.68 -5.75 -3.71
N LYS A 184 -13.06 -6.42 -2.75
CA LYS A 184 -12.98 -5.96 -1.35
C LYS A 184 -12.26 -4.61 -1.21
N ILE A 185 -11.14 -4.41 -1.91
CA ILE A 185 -10.42 -3.11 -1.89
C ILE A 185 -11.33 -2.00 -2.41
N LYS A 186 -12.06 -2.25 -3.51
CA LYS A 186 -13.00 -1.26 -4.05
C LYS A 186 -14.17 -1.00 -3.10
N GLU A 187 -14.69 -2.04 -2.45
CA GLU A 187 -15.76 -1.93 -1.45
C GLU A 187 -15.31 -1.12 -0.23
N TYR A 188 -14.05 -1.26 0.22
CA TYR A 188 -13.50 -0.44 1.29
C TYR A 188 -13.62 1.06 0.99
N TYR A 189 -13.25 1.51 -0.20
CA TYR A 189 -13.33 2.93 -0.57
C TYR A 189 -14.77 3.41 -0.83
N LYS A 190 -15.59 2.57 -1.47
CA LYS A 190 -16.94 2.94 -1.92
C LYS A 190 -17.96 2.87 -0.79
N GLU A 191 -17.90 1.81 0.00
CA GLU A 191 -18.91 1.47 1.01
C GLU A 191 -18.35 1.56 2.43
N GLY A 192 -17.10 1.15 2.66
CA GLY A 192 -16.49 1.20 4.01
C GLY A 192 -16.30 2.63 4.50
N LEU A 193 -15.43 3.39 3.82
CA LEU A 193 -15.12 4.77 4.19
C LEU A 193 -16.34 5.70 4.11
N LYS A 194 -17.33 5.39 3.28
CA LYS A 194 -18.48 6.26 3.01
C LYS A 194 -19.81 5.64 3.43
N ARG A 195 -19.79 4.66 4.33
CA ARG A 195 -20.97 3.97 4.84
C ARG A 195 -22.00 4.97 5.37
N GLN A 196 -23.28 4.76 5.07
CA GLN A 196 -24.34 5.49 5.76
C GLN A 196 -24.32 5.14 7.25
N PHE A 197 -24.63 6.10 8.11
CA PHE A 197 -24.74 5.87 9.55
C PHE A 197 -26.07 6.43 10.04
N THR A 198 -26.58 5.84 11.10
CA THR A 198 -27.70 6.36 11.87
C THR A 198 -27.19 6.81 13.23
N PHE A 199 -27.73 7.90 13.77
CA PHE A 199 -27.42 8.26 15.14
C PHE A 199 -27.90 7.14 16.07
N ASN A 200 -27.04 6.73 17.01
CA ASN A 200 -27.19 5.60 17.94
C ASN A 200 -26.91 4.20 17.37
N ASP A 201 -26.30 4.08 16.19
CA ASP A 201 -25.64 2.82 15.80
C ASP A 201 -24.46 2.55 16.77
N PRO A 202 -24.28 1.33 17.30
CA PRO A 202 -23.17 0.99 18.19
C PRO A 202 -21.81 0.81 17.48
N ASP A 203 -21.75 0.72 16.15
CA ASP A 203 -20.51 0.45 15.40
C ASP A 203 -19.66 1.72 15.16
N ASN A 204 -19.04 2.22 16.25
CA ASN A 204 -18.43 3.56 16.32
C ASN A 204 -16.92 3.59 16.04
N GLU A 205 -16.26 2.43 16.13
CA GLU A 205 -14.80 2.33 16.21
C GLU A 205 -14.15 2.26 14.82
N LYS A 206 -14.89 1.79 13.81
CA LYS A 206 -14.43 1.70 12.42
C LYS A 206 -14.38 3.05 11.73
N ILE A 207 -13.49 3.16 10.75
CA ILE A 207 -13.33 4.39 9.94
C ILE A 207 -14.56 4.57 9.05
N ASN A 208 -15.43 5.50 9.43
CA ASN A 208 -16.53 5.96 8.60
C ASN A 208 -16.45 7.49 8.44
N ARG A 209 -16.09 7.96 7.25
CA ARG A 209 -15.96 9.38 6.92
C ARG A 209 -17.23 10.15 7.25
N HIS A 210 -18.42 9.63 6.94
CA HIS A 210 -19.66 10.35 7.24
C HIS A 210 -19.87 10.50 8.74
N ALA A 211 -19.73 9.40 9.48
CA ALA A 211 -19.89 9.44 10.93
C ALA A 211 -18.88 10.38 11.59
N ILE A 212 -17.63 10.37 11.15
CA ILE A 212 -16.56 11.23 11.66
C ILE A 212 -16.84 12.71 11.34
N MET A 213 -17.12 13.04 10.07
CA MET A 213 -17.32 14.43 9.63
C MET A 213 -18.58 15.07 10.22
N HIS A 214 -19.56 14.27 10.59
CA HIS A 214 -20.79 14.72 11.26
C HIS A 214 -20.73 14.60 12.79
N GLY A 215 -19.58 14.26 13.37
CA GLY A 215 -19.37 14.22 14.82
C GLY A 215 -20.09 13.08 15.54
N HIS A 216 -20.54 12.05 14.80
CA HIS A 216 -21.19 10.88 15.37
C HIS A 216 -20.17 9.89 15.95
N SER A 217 -19.10 9.58 15.21
CA SER A 217 -17.97 8.79 15.73
C SER A 217 -16.94 9.72 16.35
N SER A 218 -16.54 9.43 17.59
CA SER A 218 -15.54 10.19 18.34
C SER A 218 -14.35 9.34 18.81
N GLN A 219 -14.39 8.04 18.59
CA GLN A 219 -13.34 7.09 19.00
C GLN A 219 -12.45 6.64 17.83
N TYR A 220 -12.55 7.33 16.69
CA TYR A 220 -11.79 6.99 15.48
C TYR A 220 -10.29 7.31 15.60
N GLY A 221 -9.90 8.19 16.53
CA GLY A 221 -8.54 8.72 16.75
C GLY A 221 -7.51 7.72 17.25
N THR A 222 -7.30 6.64 16.53
CA THR A 222 -6.34 5.59 16.91
C THR A 222 -5.12 5.60 15.99
N LYS A 223 -3.98 5.17 16.54
CA LYS A 223 -2.75 5.00 15.78
C LYS A 223 -2.96 4.06 14.59
N ILE A 224 -3.62 2.94 14.81
CA ILE A 224 -3.93 1.97 13.76
C ILE A 224 -4.76 2.58 12.62
N ASN A 225 -5.83 3.31 12.94
CA ASN A 225 -6.67 3.93 11.91
C ASN A 225 -5.87 4.94 11.08
N SER A 226 -4.94 5.66 11.71
CA SER A 226 -4.06 6.57 10.99
C SER A 226 -3.06 5.85 10.07
N VAL A 227 -2.50 4.70 10.49
CA VAL A 227 -1.62 3.88 9.65
C VAL A 227 -2.38 3.30 8.46
N LYS A 228 -3.57 2.72 8.68
CA LYS A 228 -4.44 2.23 7.60
C LYS A 228 -4.68 3.33 6.56
N LEU A 229 -5.07 4.53 6.99
CA LEU A 229 -5.34 5.64 6.07
C LEU A 229 -4.10 6.19 5.36
N LEU A 230 -2.93 6.22 6.02
CA LEU A 230 -1.67 6.62 5.38
C LEU A 230 -1.30 5.65 4.26
N LEU A 231 -1.37 4.35 4.55
CA LEU A 231 -1.10 3.31 3.56
C LEU A 231 -2.12 3.35 2.41
N HIS A 232 -3.41 3.56 2.70
CA HIS A 232 -4.43 3.71 1.65
C HIS A 232 -4.22 4.95 0.78
N PHE A 233 -3.76 6.07 1.36
CA PHE A 233 -3.41 7.25 0.59
C PHE A 233 -2.26 6.96 -0.38
N GLU A 234 -1.22 6.28 0.10
CA GLU A 234 -0.07 5.87 -0.70
C GLU A 234 -0.45 4.89 -1.81
N TYR A 235 -1.20 3.83 -1.48
CA TYR A 235 -1.70 2.89 -2.47
C TYR A 235 -2.46 3.59 -3.61
N LEU A 236 -3.42 4.46 -3.27
CA LEU A 236 -4.16 5.21 -4.30
C LEU A 236 -3.25 6.16 -5.08
N HIS A 237 -2.24 6.75 -4.43
CA HIS A 237 -1.29 7.61 -5.11
C HIS A 237 -0.57 6.84 -6.22
N TYR A 238 -0.06 5.64 -5.94
CA TYR A 238 0.60 4.82 -6.93
C TYR A 238 -0.34 4.32 -8.03
N CYS A 239 -1.56 3.88 -7.67
CA CYS A 239 -2.55 3.52 -8.69
C CYS A 239 -2.83 4.68 -9.66
N LEU A 240 -2.86 5.91 -9.16
CA LEU A 240 -3.07 7.12 -9.97
C LEU A 240 -1.84 7.51 -10.79
N LEU A 241 -0.63 7.32 -10.26
CA LEU A 241 0.62 7.61 -10.97
C LEU A 241 0.79 6.74 -12.22
N GLU A 242 0.31 5.50 -12.18
CA GLU A 242 0.44 4.58 -13.31
C GLU A 242 -0.55 4.85 -14.45
N LEU A 243 -1.50 5.76 -14.27
CA LEU A 243 -2.43 6.13 -15.33
C LEU A 243 -1.73 7.01 -16.37
N SER A 244 -1.76 6.55 -17.62
CA SER A 244 -1.48 7.36 -18.80
C SER A 244 -2.53 8.46 -18.97
N GLU A 245 -2.16 9.53 -19.70
CA GLU A 245 -3.10 10.61 -20.02
C GLU A 245 -4.31 10.11 -20.85
N GLN A 246 -4.14 9.05 -21.64
CA GLN A 246 -5.26 8.42 -22.37
C GLN A 246 -6.25 7.75 -21.41
N GLU A 247 -5.76 7.01 -20.42
CA GLU A 247 -6.61 6.39 -19.39
C GLU A 247 -7.31 7.46 -18.55
N LYS A 248 -6.61 8.52 -18.13
CA LYS A 248 -7.24 9.65 -17.41
C LYS A 248 -8.35 10.31 -18.22
N ASN A 249 -8.11 10.57 -19.51
CA ASN A 249 -9.13 11.16 -20.38
C ASN A 249 -10.32 10.23 -20.62
N ARG A 250 -10.09 8.91 -20.74
CA ARG A 250 -11.17 7.91 -20.79
C ARG A 250 -12.01 7.94 -19.53
N ILE A 251 -11.39 7.99 -18.35
CA ILE A 251 -12.09 8.08 -17.06
C ILE A 251 -12.94 9.35 -17.02
N LYS A 252 -12.40 10.52 -17.40
CA LYS A 252 -13.16 11.79 -17.44
C LYS A 252 -14.43 11.69 -18.28
N GLN A 253 -14.37 11.00 -19.43
CA GLN A 253 -15.52 10.86 -20.33
C GLN A 253 -16.67 10.00 -19.73
N LEU A 254 -16.41 9.26 -18.65
CA LEU A 254 -17.40 8.43 -17.96
C LEU A 254 -18.14 9.16 -16.81
N LEU A 255 -17.68 10.37 -16.46
CA LEU A 255 -18.13 11.16 -15.29
C LEU A 255 -19.11 12.26 -15.67
#